data_AF-A0A4U6RY64-F1
#
_entry.id   AF-A0A4U6RY64-F1
#
_cell.length_a   1.000
_cell.length_b   1.000
_cell.length_c   1.000
_cell.angle_alpha   90.00
_cell.angle_beta   90.00
_cell.angle_gamma   90.00
#
_symmetry.space_group_name_H-M   'P 1'
#
loop_
_entity.id
_entity.type
_entity.pdbx_description
1 polymer ?
#
loop_
_entity_poly.entity_id
_entity_poly.type
_entity_poly.pdbx_seq_one_letter_code
_entity_poly.pdbx_strand_id
1 'polypeptide(L)'
;MTLRHLCHLIVMAATLGGCANSASVRSEPAEQAIQVEQKSTVLFLQSLRGSERHRLRSFIARASGGRRDALHIDVTGSPRLIAQVAHEARAMGIAPYNIRLAASPIDLPARFGVRIEAITFEAHPPVCPSLSIVGPAVNDNSFDPTLGCSTRNNLAVMVNDPLDLLDNRSVMTSSGDRAAIPVASYGAFAPPNKSKEEDGASNRATPEAPAATTRDVQPLR
;
A
#
# COMPACT_ATOMS: atom_id res chain seq x y z
N MET A 1 -46.32 57.91 -6.88
CA MET A 1 -45.40 56.82 -6.45
C MET A 1 -45.27 55.82 -7.61
N THR A 2 -44.91 56.30 -8.80
CA THR A 2 -43.55 56.36 -9.38
C THR A 2 -42.95 55.00 -9.74
N LEU A 3 -43.46 54.49 -10.87
CA LEU A 3 -42.95 53.44 -11.77
C LEU A 3 -41.40 53.34 -11.87
N ARG A 4 -40.69 54.43 -11.59
CA ARG A 4 -39.21 54.50 -11.52
C ARG A 4 -38.59 53.60 -10.46
N HIS A 5 -39.24 53.36 -9.32
CA HIS A 5 -38.69 52.47 -8.29
C HIS A 5 -38.81 50.98 -8.65
N LEU A 6 -39.77 50.63 -9.52
CA LEU A 6 -39.94 49.25 -10.00
C LEU A 6 -38.85 48.85 -11.00
N CYS A 7 -38.43 49.77 -11.87
CA CYS A 7 -37.37 49.51 -12.86
C CYS A 7 -35.99 49.28 -12.21
N HIS A 8 -35.68 49.95 -11.10
CA HIS A 8 -34.42 49.74 -10.39
C HIS A 8 -34.34 48.37 -9.71
N LEU A 9 -35.46 47.81 -9.25
CA LEU A 9 -35.49 46.47 -8.65
C LEU A 9 -35.24 45.36 -9.67
N ILE A 10 -35.69 45.53 -10.92
CA ILE A 10 -35.49 44.55 -11.99
C ILE A 10 -34.02 44.51 -12.45
N VAL A 11 -33.35 45.67 -12.51
CA VAL A 11 -31.93 45.75 -12.91
C VAL A 11 -31.00 45.16 -11.83
N MET A 12 -31.33 45.30 -10.54
CA MET A 12 -30.54 44.71 -9.46
C MET A 12 -30.72 43.19 -9.35
N ALA A 13 -31.87 42.64 -9.75
CA ALA A 13 -32.08 41.19 -9.78
C ALA A 13 -31.31 40.48 -10.91
N ALA A 14 -31.05 41.17 -12.03
CA ALA A 14 -30.35 40.59 -13.18
C ALA A 14 -28.82 40.47 -12.98
N THR A 15 -28.22 41.19 -12.04
CA THR A 15 -26.76 41.20 -11.81
C THR A 15 -26.28 40.19 -10.77
N LEU A 16 -27.20 39.53 -10.04
CA LEU A 16 -26.87 38.51 -9.03
C LEU A 16 -27.00 37.06 -9.56
N GLY A 17 -27.42 36.86 -10.81
CA GLY A 17 -27.68 35.53 -11.39
C GLY A 17 -26.49 34.86 -12.10
N GLY A 18 -25.27 35.40 -11.98
CA GLY A 18 -24.13 35.02 -12.80
C GLY A 18 -23.08 34.16 -12.11
N CYS A 19 -23.43 33.09 -11.40
CA CYS A 19 -22.49 32.04 -10.94
C CYS A 19 -23.23 30.74 -10.55
N ALA A 20 -24.31 30.37 -11.25
CA ALA A 20 -24.84 29.01 -11.12
C ALA A 20 -24.05 28.11 -12.08
N ASN A 21 -22.87 27.64 -11.65
CA ASN A 21 -22.15 26.59 -12.36
C ASN A 21 -22.94 25.28 -12.15
N SER A 22 -23.93 25.04 -13.01
CA SER A 22 -24.74 23.81 -13.04
C SER A 22 -24.03 22.65 -13.72
N ALA A 23 -22.70 22.74 -13.87
CA ALA A 23 -21.87 21.59 -14.15
C ALA A 23 -22.05 20.62 -12.98
N SER A 24 -22.94 19.64 -13.16
CA SER A 24 -22.99 18.48 -12.29
C SER A 24 -21.60 17.87 -12.36
N VAL A 25 -20.80 18.04 -11.31
CA VAL A 25 -19.64 17.21 -11.07
C VAL A 25 -20.22 15.82 -10.89
N ARG A 26 -20.33 15.08 -11.99
CA ARG A 26 -20.52 13.64 -11.92
C ARG A 26 -19.28 13.14 -11.22
N SER A 27 -19.42 12.81 -9.94
CA SER A 27 -18.47 11.93 -9.28
C SER A 27 -18.45 10.66 -10.13
N GLU A 28 -17.43 10.52 -10.98
CA GLU A 28 -17.16 9.29 -11.72
C GLU A 28 -17.19 8.10 -10.75
N PRO A 29 -17.59 6.91 -11.21
CA PRO A 29 -17.75 5.75 -10.35
C PRO A 29 -16.48 5.44 -9.55
N ALA A 30 -16.64 4.77 -8.41
CA ALA A 30 -15.54 4.23 -7.59
C ALA A 30 -14.54 3.34 -8.34
N GLU A 31 -14.78 3.03 -9.63
CA GLU A 31 -13.91 2.28 -10.54
C GLU A 31 -12.52 2.92 -10.73
N GLN A 32 -12.39 4.22 -10.52
CA GLN A 32 -11.11 4.94 -10.66
C GLN A 32 -10.42 5.25 -9.32
N ALA A 33 -10.94 4.74 -8.20
CA ALA A 33 -10.35 4.93 -6.88
C ALA A 33 -9.23 3.91 -6.61
N ILE A 34 -8.25 4.29 -5.78
CA ILE A 34 -7.29 3.33 -5.23
C ILE A 34 -8.05 2.47 -4.22
N GLN A 35 -8.01 1.15 -4.40
CA GLN A 35 -8.62 0.23 -3.46
C GLN A 35 -7.58 -0.20 -2.43
N VAL A 36 -7.94 -0.24 -1.15
CA VAL A 36 -7.04 -0.71 -0.09
C VAL A 36 -7.64 -1.97 0.53
N GLU A 37 -6.91 -3.06 0.43
CA GLU A 37 -7.28 -4.35 1.00
C GLU A 37 -6.51 -4.57 2.31
N GLN A 38 -7.23 -4.94 3.36
CA GLN A 38 -6.64 -5.34 4.63
C GLN A 38 -6.50 -6.86 4.68
N LYS A 39 -5.30 -7.34 5.00
CA LYS A 39 -5.01 -8.75 5.29
C LYS A 39 -4.55 -8.88 6.73
N SER A 40 -5.09 -9.85 7.46
CA SER A 40 -4.63 -10.14 8.81
C SER A 40 -4.37 -11.62 9.04
N THR A 41 -3.41 -11.89 9.93
CA THR A 41 -3.10 -13.23 10.41
C THR A 41 -2.90 -13.19 11.92
N VAL A 42 -3.21 -14.28 12.60
CA VAL A 42 -3.23 -14.32 14.07
C VAL A 42 -2.28 -15.38 14.59
N LEU A 43 -1.54 -15.05 15.63
CA LEU A 43 -0.73 -15.95 16.43
C LEU A 43 -1.15 -15.89 17.89
N PHE A 44 -1.31 -17.06 18.50
CA PHE A 44 -1.51 -17.18 19.94
C PHE A 44 -0.26 -17.77 20.59
N LEU A 45 0.16 -17.16 21.70
CA LEU A 45 1.29 -17.62 22.51
C LEU A 45 0.90 -17.72 23.98
N GLN A 46 1.53 -18.65 24.70
CA GLN A 46 1.42 -18.78 26.15
C GLN A 46 2.41 -17.88 26.88
N SER A 47 3.62 -17.79 26.34
CA SER A 47 4.76 -17.09 26.91
C SER A 47 5.70 -16.62 25.80
N LEU A 48 6.80 -15.94 26.17
CA LEU A 48 7.86 -15.57 25.24
C LEU A 48 9.20 -16.25 25.54
N ARG A 49 9.13 -17.51 25.99
CA ARG A 49 10.29 -18.34 26.34
C ARG A 49 10.63 -19.31 25.21
N GLY A 50 11.92 -19.62 25.06
CA GLY A 50 12.43 -20.67 24.17
C GLY A 50 11.82 -20.62 22.75
N SER A 51 11.13 -21.70 22.38
CA SER A 51 10.53 -21.89 21.05
C SER A 51 9.44 -20.88 20.70
N GLU A 52 8.69 -20.35 21.68
CA GLU A 52 7.64 -19.37 21.40
C GLU A 52 8.19 -18.02 20.93
N ARG A 53 9.38 -17.63 21.40
CA ARG A 53 10.08 -16.45 20.87
C ARG A 53 10.44 -16.62 19.40
N HIS A 54 10.94 -17.80 19.02
CA HIS A 54 11.23 -18.11 17.62
C HIS A 54 9.94 -18.15 16.79
N ARG A 55 8.84 -18.70 17.31
CA ARG A 55 7.53 -18.66 16.64
C ARG A 55 7.06 -17.23 16.39
N LEU A 56 7.20 -16.33 17.38
CA LEU A 56 6.89 -14.90 17.19
C LEU A 56 7.73 -14.29 16.07
N ARG A 57 9.05 -14.49 16.10
CA ARG A 57 9.96 -13.94 15.09
C ARG A 57 9.62 -14.43 13.68
N SER A 58 9.40 -15.73 13.53
CA SER A 58 9.04 -16.32 12.24
C SER A 58 7.65 -15.88 11.78
N PHE A 59 6.71 -15.67 12.71
CA PHE A 59 5.40 -15.11 12.40
C PHE A 59 5.51 -13.67 11.89
N ILE A 60 6.24 -12.80 12.58
CA ILE A 60 6.48 -11.42 12.15
C ILE A 60 7.17 -11.38 10.78
N ALA A 61 8.22 -12.20 10.59
CA ALA A 61 8.95 -12.24 9.33
C ALA A 61 8.03 -12.64 8.17
N ARG A 62 7.21 -13.69 8.33
CA ARG A 62 6.27 -14.13 7.30
C ARG A 62 5.15 -13.11 7.06
N ALA A 63 4.52 -12.62 8.12
CA ALA A 63 3.41 -11.69 8.03
C ALA A 63 3.83 -10.35 7.40
N SER A 64 5.08 -9.91 7.63
CA SER A 64 5.60 -8.68 7.03
C SER A 64 5.81 -8.77 5.52
N GLY A 65 6.01 -9.96 4.95
CA GLY A 65 6.39 -10.11 3.54
C GLY A 65 7.67 -9.33 3.17
N GLY A 66 8.55 -9.05 4.13
CA GLY A 66 9.72 -8.18 3.97
C GLY A 66 9.50 -6.70 4.30
N ARG A 67 8.25 -6.26 4.46
CA ARG A 67 7.86 -4.88 4.77
C ARG A 67 7.45 -4.69 6.22
N ARG A 68 8.44 -4.69 7.12
CA ARG A 68 8.21 -4.48 8.56
C ARG A 68 7.80 -3.04 8.90
N ASP A 69 8.14 -2.10 8.02
CA ASP A 69 7.78 -0.68 8.09
C ASP A 69 6.27 -0.43 7.93
N ALA A 70 5.57 -1.31 7.21
CA ALA A 70 4.12 -1.24 6.99
C ALA A 70 3.34 -2.37 7.66
N LEU A 71 4.01 -3.14 8.53
CA LEU A 71 3.36 -4.16 9.33
C LEU A 71 2.79 -3.51 10.60
N HIS A 72 1.48 -3.68 10.79
CA HIS A 72 0.78 -3.31 12.02
C HIS A 72 0.60 -4.55 12.89
N ILE A 73 0.74 -4.36 14.21
CA ILE A 73 0.53 -5.44 15.16
C ILE A 73 -0.41 -4.98 16.28
N ASP A 74 -1.50 -5.70 16.44
CA ASP A 74 -2.41 -5.58 17.57
C ASP A 74 -2.11 -6.72 18.56
N VAL A 75 -1.73 -6.38 19.79
CA VAL A 75 -1.35 -7.33 20.83
C VAL A 75 -2.33 -7.25 22.01
N THR A 76 -3.05 -8.33 22.25
CA THR A 76 -4.02 -8.44 23.33
C THR A 76 -3.62 -9.52 24.33
N GLY A 77 -3.54 -9.20 25.62
CA GLY A 77 -3.31 -10.20 26.66
C GLY A 77 -2.79 -9.65 27.98
N SER A 78 -2.03 -10.46 28.71
CA SER A 78 -1.50 -10.06 30.02
C SER A 78 -0.48 -8.90 29.90
N PRO A 79 -0.51 -7.88 30.78
CA PRO A 79 0.34 -6.68 30.68
C PRO A 79 1.84 -6.99 30.54
N ARG A 80 2.32 -8.01 31.26
CA ARG A 80 3.73 -8.42 31.21
C ARG A 80 4.09 -9.03 29.85
N LEU A 81 3.21 -9.85 29.28
CA LEU A 81 3.49 -10.56 28.04
C LEU A 81 3.34 -9.64 26.82
N ILE A 82 2.32 -8.75 26.81
CA ILE A 82 2.17 -7.76 25.73
C ILE A 82 3.39 -6.84 25.65
N ALA A 83 3.97 -6.43 26.79
CA ALA A 83 5.19 -5.62 26.81
C ALA A 83 6.40 -6.37 26.24
N GLN A 84 6.52 -7.67 26.51
CA GLN A 84 7.59 -8.52 25.95
C GLN A 84 7.44 -8.68 24.43
N VAL A 85 6.22 -8.93 23.95
CA VAL A 85 5.91 -9.01 22.51
C VAL A 85 6.23 -7.67 21.83
N ALA A 86 5.83 -6.55 22.41
CA ALA A 86 6.11 -5.22 21.88
C ALA A 86 7.61 -4.90 21.82
N HIS A 87 8.37 -5.33 22.83
CA HIS A 87 9.83 -5.19 22.83
C HIS A 87 10.46 -6.02 21.69
N GLU A 88 10.05 -7.27 21.53
CA GLU A 88 10.57 -8.15 20.49
C GLU A 88 10.19 -7.65 19.08
N ALA A 89 8.95 -7.19 18.88
CA ALA A 89 8.49 -6.59 17.64
C ALA A 89 9.33 -5.36 17.24
N ARG A 90 9.63 -4.47 18.20
CA ARG A 90 10.52 -3.32 17.98
C ARG A 90 11.94 -3.73 17.66
N ALA A 91 12.48 -4.73 18.35
CA ALA A 91 13.81 -5.29 18.06
C ALA A 91 13.89 -5.90 16.65
N MET A 92 12.75 -6.33 16.09
CA MET A 92 12.65 -6.77 14.71
C MET A 92 12.47 -5.62 13.70
N GLY A 93 12.36 -4.37 14.14
CA GLY A 93 12.25 -3.20 13.26
C GLY A 93 10.81 -2.76 12.97
N ILE A 94 9.83 -3.22 13.73
CA ILE A 94 8.46 -2.68 13.65
C ILE A 94 8.42 -1.36 14.41
N ALA A 95 7.90 -0.32 13.76
CA ALA A 95 7.82 1.00 14.34
C ALA A 95 6.87 1.01 15.57
N PRO A 96 7.20 1.72 16.66
CA PRO A 96 6.38 1.74 17.87
C PRO A 96 4.92 2.16 17.63
N TYR A 97 4.69 3.09 16.69
CA TYR A 97 3.35 3.59 16.35
C TYR A 97 2.50 2.58 15.56
N ASN A 98 3.10 1.53 14.99
CA ASN A 98 2.41 0.42 14.36
C ASN A 98 2.09 -0.72 15.34
N ILE A 99 2.39 -0.54 16.64
CA ILE A 99 2.14 -1.56 17.67
C ILE A 99 1.05 -1.05 18.61
N ARG A 100 -0.12 -1.67 18.55
CA ARG A 100 -1.24 -1.37 19.46
C ARG A 100 -1.32 -2.43 20.53
N LEU A 101 -1.39 -1.99 21.78
CA LEU A 101 -1.41 -2.85 22.95
C LEU A 101 -2.74 -2.72 23.67
N ALA A 102 -3.41 -3.84 23.90
CA ALA A 102 -4.64 -3.92 24.66
C ALA A 102 -4.47 -4.93 25.81
N ALA A 103 -4.46 -4.44 27.05
CA ALA A 103 -4.54 -5.33 28.20
C ALA A 103 -5.98 -5.85 28.32
N SER A 104 -6.23 -7.11 27.95
CA SER A 104 -7.51 -7.77 28.18
C SER A 104 -7.27 -9.15 28.80
N PRO A 105 -7.79 -9.41 30.02
CA PRO A 105 -7.78 -10.74 30.61
C PRO A 105 -8.87 -11.68 30.06
N ILE A 106 -9.86 -11.17 29.30
CA ILE A 106 -11.22 -11.77 29.29
C ILE A 106 -11.52 -12.59 28.03
N ASP A 107 -10.87 -12.34 26.88
CA ASP A 107 -11.24 -12.98 25.61
C ASP A 107 -10.18 -13.95 25.04
N LEU A 108 -9.17 -14.30 25.84
CA LEU A 108 -8.18 -15.28 25.43
C LEU A 108 -8.63 -16.69 25.83
N PRO A 109 -8.54 -17.69 24.92
CA PRO A 109 -8.74 -19.07 25.33
C PRO A 109 -7.78 -19.39 26.47
N ALA A 110 -8.26 -20.12 27.49
CA ALA A 110 -7.54 -20.35 28.76
C ALA A 110 -6.11 -20.90 28.63
N ARG A 111 -5.74 -21.39 27.44
CA ARG A 111 -4.42 -21.94 27.10
C ARG A 111 -3.48 -20.93 26.46
N PHE A 112 -3.82 -19.65 26.34
CA PHE A 112 -2.97 -18.63 25.72
C PHE A 112 -2.88 -17.37 26.60
N GLY A 113 -1.68 -16.82 26.69
CA GLY A 113 -1.41 -15.60 27.47
C GLY A 113 -1.48 -14.33 26.63
N VAL A 114 -1.40 -14.45 25.31
CA VAL A 114 -1.45 -13.33 24.35
C VAL A 114 -1.97 -13.77 22.98
N ARG A 115 -2.75 -12.90 22.33
CA ARG A 115 -3.14 -12.93 20.93
C ARG A 115 -2.39 -11.80 20.22
N ILE A 116 -1.66 -12.14 19.16
CA ILE A 116 -0.98 -11.21 18.28
C ILE A 116 -1.68 -11.26 16.94
N GLU A 117 -2.23 -10.15 16.48
CA GLU A 117 -2.76 -10.01 15.13
C GLU A 117 -1.81 -9.13 14.32
N ALA A 118 -1.28 -9.70 13.24
CA ALA A 118 -0.44 -9.03 12.28
C ALA A 118 -1.31 -8.58 11.11
N ILE A 119 -1.31 -7.28 10.83
CA ILE A 119 -2.18 -6.63 9.85
C ILE A 119 -1.30 -5.94 8.81
N THR A 120 -1.57 -6.19 7.55
CA THR A 120 -0.94 -5.54 6.40
C THR A 120 -2.00 -4.98 5.48
N PHE A 121 -1.70 -3.85 4.86
CA PHE A 121 -2.57 -3.22 3.87
C PHE A 121 -1.92 -3.28 2.49
N GLU A 122 -2.71 -3.54 1.47
CA GLU A 122 -2.30 -3.60 0.07
C GLU A 122 -3.11 -2.58 -0.74
N ALA A 123 -2.41 -1.69 -1.46
CA ALA A 123 -3.05 -0.73 -2.35
C ALA A 123 -3.10 -1.31 -3.77
N HIS A 124 -4.30 -1.38 -4.34
CA HIS A 124 -4.54 -1.75 -5.72
C HIS A 124 -4.80 -0.49 -6.56
N PRO A 125 -3.91 -0.14 -7.50
CA PRO A 125 -4.09 1.03 -8.36
C PRO A 125 -5.32 0.86 -9.27
N PRO A 126 -5.99 1.97 -9.65
CA PRO A 126 -7.04 1.92 -10.65
C PRO A 126 -6.49 1.50 -12.02
N VAL A 127 -7.33 0.83 -12.81
CA VAL A 127 -7.00 0.50 -14.21
C VAL A 127 -7.19 1.75 -15.06
N CYS A 128 -6.09 2.36 -15.50
CA CYS A 128 -6.17 3.55 -16.34
C CYS A 128 -6.42 3.18 -17.80
N PRO A 129 -7.42 3.78 -18.47
CA PRO A 129 -7.64 3.57 -19.90
C PRO A 129 -6.47 4.13 -20.71
N SER A 130 -6.26 3.59 -21.91
CA SER A 130 -5.19 4.04 -22.81
C SER A 130 -5.40 5.50 -23.22
N LEU A 131 -4.31 6.27 -23.29
CA LEU A 131 -4.28 7.68 -23.75
C LEU A 131 -4.60 7.87 -25.24
N SER A 132 -5.21 6.87 -25.90
CA SER A 132 -5.75 7.00 -27.25
C SER A 132 -6.99 7.89 -27.19
N ILE A 133 -6.74 9.18 -27.04
CA ILE A 133 -7.71 10.27 -27.00
C ILE A 133 -8.38 10.33 -28.37
N VAL A 134 -9.62 9.85 -28.47
CA VAL A 134 -10.57 10.47 -29.41
C VAL A 134 -10.91 11.79 -28.75
N GLY A 135 -10.35 12.89 -29.27
CA GLY A 135 -10.53 14.22 -28.69
C GLY A 135 -12.02 14.51 -28.46
N PRO A 136 -12.37 15.26 -27.39
CA PRO A 136 -13.76 15.61 -27.16
C PRO A 136 -14.32 16.23 -28.44
N ALA A 137 -15.51 15.79 -28.85
CA ALA A 137 -16.23 16.51 -29.89
C ALA A 137 -16.28 17.99 -29.47
N VAL A 138 -16.17 18.92 -30.42
CA VAL A 138 -15.91 20.37 -30.21
C VAL A 138 -16.87 21.09 -29.25
N ASN A 139 -17.90 20.39 -28.76
CA ASN A 139 -19.01 20.89 -27.96
C ASN A 139 -19.26 20.06 -26.68
N ASP A 140 -18.45 19.05 -26.39
CA ASP A 140 -18.61 18.21 -25.20
C ASP A 140 -17.62 18.64 -24.13
N ASN A 141 -18.11 19.30 -23.07
CA ASN A 141 -17.33 19.61 -21.86
C ASN A 141 -17.21 18.35 -20.96
N SER A 142 -17.21 17.15 -21.53
CA SER A 142 -16.97 15.94 -20.77
C SER A 142 -15.53 15.95 -20.29
N PHE A 143 -15.38 15.91 -18.97
CA PHE A 143 -14.07 15.76 -18.34
C PHE A 143 -13.45 14.46 -18.83
N ASP A 144 -12.19 14.55 -19.27
CA ASP A 144 -11.42 13.41 -19.76
C ASP A 144 -11.42 12.28 -18.70
N PRO A 145 -11.90 11.07 -19.03
CA PRO A 145 -11.95 9.95 -18.08
C PRO A 145 -10.56 9.53 -17.57
N THR A 146 -9.47 9.98 -18.22
CA THR A 146 -8.09 9.74 -17.78
C THR A 146 -7.60 10.73 -16.71
N LEU A 147 -8.36 11.81 -16.45
CA LEU A 147 -7.91 12.90 -15.59
C LEU A 147 -7.62 12.41 -14.15
N GLY A 148 -6.35 12.46 -13.78
CA GLY A 148 -5.88 12.05 -12.44
C GLY A 148 -5.73 10.54 -12.25
N CYS A 149 -6.04 9.70 -13.26
CA CYS A 149 -5.83 8.26 -13.13
C CYS A 149 -4.34 7.90 -12.99
N SER A 150 -3.48 8.50 -13.81
CA SER A 150 -2.02 8.31 -13.70
C SER A 150 -1.48 8.75 -12.33
N THR A 151 -2.00 9.87 -11.79
CA THR A 151 -1.68 10.34 -10.44
C THR A 151 -2.09 9.31 -9.38
N ARG A 152 -3.30 8.76 -9.46
CA ARG A 152 -3.79 7.74 -8.51
C ARG A 152 -3.03 6.43 -8.63
N ASN A 153 -2.72 5.98 -9.85
CA ASN A 153 -1.89 4.82 -10.08
C ASN A 153 -0.51 5.00 -9.44
N ASN A 154 0.14 6.14 -9.70
CA ASN A 154 1.46 6.45 -9.14
C ASN A 154 1.41 6.56 -7.62
N LEU A 155 0.36 7.18 -7.05
CA LEU A 155 0.19 7.29 -5.61
C LEU A 155 0.07 5.91 -4.95
N ALA A 156 -0.73 4.99 -5.52
CA ALA A 156 -0.91 3.64 -4.98
C ALA A 156 0.40 2.84 -4.90
N VAL A 157 1.32 3.05 -5.85
CA VAL A 157 2.62 2.35 -5.86
C VAL A 157 3.71 3.04 -5.03
N MET A 158 3.58 4.36 -4.81
CA MET A 158 4.58 5.15 -4.08
C MET A 158 4.33 5.21 -2.56
N VAL A 159 3.09 5.00 -2.09
CA VAL A 159 2.76 5.14 -0.66
C VAL A 159 3.52 4.11 0.19
N ASN A 160 4.12 4.56 1.30
CA ASN A 160 4.88 3.68 2.20
C ASN A 160 3.98 2.72 3.00
N ASP A 161 2.83 3.18 3.46
CA ASP A 161 1.85 2.36 4.14
C ASP A 161 0.48 2.58 3.49
N PRO A 162 -0.09 1.59 2.79
CA PRO A 162 -1.40 1.74 2.14
C PRO A 162 -2.53 2.16 3.07
N LEU A 163 -2.37 1.96 4.38
CA LEU A 163 -3.31 2.45 5.38
C LEU A 163 -3.43 3.98 5.39
N ASP A 164 -2.37 4.70 5.01
CA ASP A 164 -2.36 6.17 4.90
C ASP A 164 -3.27 6.68 3.78
N LEU A 165 -3.72 5.82 2.87
CA LEU A 165 -4.71 6.18 1.84
C LEU A 165 -6.15 6.16 2.37
N LEU A 166 -6.40 5.47 3.50
CA LEU A 166 -7.73 5.34 4.10
C LEU A 166 -7.99 6.43 5.14
N ASP A 167 -6.94 6.98 5.73
CA ASP A 167 -7.04 7.86 6.89
C ASP A 167 -5.99 8.96 6.81
N ASN A 168 -6.35 10.18 7.21
CA ASN A 168 -5.50 11.36 7.11
C ASN A 168 -4.52 11.45 8.29
N ARG A 169 -3.76 10.37 8.50
CA ARG A 169 -2.79 10.28 9.58
C ARG A 169 -1.58 11.11 9.24
N SER A 170 -0.95 11.69 10.27
CA SER A 170 0.36 12.30 10.07
C SER A 170 1.36 11.24 9.63
N VAL A 171 1.94 11.45 8.46
CA VAL A 171 3.02 10.60 7.94
C VAL A 171 4.22 10.74 8.86
N MET A 172 4.65 9.62 9.45
CA MET A 172 5.85 9.58 10.27
C MET A 172 7.09 9.45 9.38
N THR A 173 8.21 10.01 9.83
CA THR A 173 9.49 9.87 9.13
C THR A 173 9.90 8.39 9.06
N SER A 174 10.14 7.90 7.84
CA SER A 174 10.66 6.55 7.58
C SER A 174 12.13 6.61 7.15
N SER A 175 12.85 5.48 7.16
CA SER A 175 14.28 5.39 6.78
C SER A 175 14.54 5.75 5.31
N GLY A 176 13.50 5.83 4.48
CA GLY A 176 13.61 6.15 3.07
C GLY A 176 14.05 4.98 2.19
N ASP A 177 14.47 3.85 2.78
CA ASP A 177 14.93 2.66 2.05
C ASP A 177 13.90 2.18 1.01
N ARG A 178 12.61 2.26 1.36
CA ARG A 178 11.53 1.89 0.44
C ARG A 178 11.39 2.88 -0.73
N ALA A 179 11.58 4.18 -0.49
CA ALA A 179 11.51 5.20 -1.55
C ALA A 179 12.62 5.02 -2.59
N ALA A 180 13.74 4.39 -2.23
CA ALA A 180 14.82 4.06 -3.15
C ALA A 180 14.47 2.90 -4.10
N ILE A 181 13.53 2.01 -3.75
CA ILE A 181 13.22 0.80 -4.55
C ILE A 181 12.69 1.17 -5.94
N PRO A 182 11.63 1.99 -6.10
CA PRO A 182 11.14 2.35 -7.43
C PRO A 182 12.19 3.10 -8.26
N VAL A 183 13.00 3.95 -7.63
CA VAL A 183 14.09 4.69 -8.29
C VAL A 183 15.16 3.73 -8.80
N ALA A 184 15.59 2.76 -8.00
CA ALA A 184 16.53 1.72 -8.41
C ALA A 184 15.95 0.82 -9.52
N SER A 185 14.64 0.62 -9.51
CA SER A 185 13.92 -0.21 -10.49
C SER A 185 13.73 0.49 -11.84
N TYR A 186 13.85 1.82 -11.89
CA TYR A 186 13.58 2.64 -13.08
C TYR A 186 14.47 2.32 -14.27
N GLY A 187 15.67 1.73 -14.06
CA GLY A 187 16.55 1.28 -15.14
C GLY A 187 16.41 -0.20 -15.52
N ALA A 188 15.63 -0.96 -14.76
CA ALA A 188 15.60 -2.42 -14.83
C ALA A 188 14.27 -2.98 -15.36
N PHE A 189 13.59 -2.24 -16.26
CA PHE A 189 12.27 -2.57 -16.82
C PHE A 189 12.14 -4.04 -17.23
N ALA A 190 11.75 -4.88 -16.28
CA ALA A 190 11.19 -6.19 -16.50
C ALA A 190 9.71 -6.06 -16.14
N PRO A 191 8.78 -6.33 -17.07
CA PRO A 191 7.37 -6.34 -16.73
C PRO A 191 7.14 -7.34 -15.58
N PRO A 192 6.22 -7.05 -14.63
CA PRO A 192 5.90 -7.97 -13.57
C PRO A 192 5.38 -9.28 -14.20
N ASN A 193 6.15 -10.36 -14.05
CA ASN A 193 5.74 -11.70 -14.48
C ASN A 193 4.50 -12.13 -13.68
N LYS A 194 3.32 -11.86 -14.23
CA LYS A 194 2.10 -12.58 -13.88
C LYS A 194 2.13 -13.95 -14.57
N SER A 195 2.81 -14.91 -13.95
CA SER A 195 2.70 -16.32 -14.34
C SER A 195 2.55 -17.21 -13.11
N LYS A 196 1.33 -17.22 -12.58
CA LYS A 196 0.63 -18.41 -12.07
C LYS A 196 -0.61 -18.48 -12.99
N GLU A 197 -0.96 -19.55 -13.69
CA GLU A 197 -0.88 -20.97 -13.41
C GLU A 197 -1.37 -21.66 -14.70
N GLU A 198 -0.61 -22.57 -15.30
CA GLU A 198 -1.17 -23.65 -16.12
C GLU A 198 -0.18 -24.81 -16.17
N ASP A 199 -0.70 -25.95 -15.70
CA ASP A 199 -0.05 -27.24 -15.55
C ASP A 199 0.22 -27.88 -16.93
N GLY A 200 1.35 -28.56 -17.11
CA GLY A 200 1.65 -29.25 -18.37
C GLY A 200 3.13 -29.55 -18.60
N ALA A 201 3.51 -30.80 -18.34
CA ALA A 201 4.78 -31.45 -18.60
C ALA A 201 5.60 -30.97 -19.83
N SER A 202 6.94 -30.91 -19.68
CA SER A 202 7.90 -31.77 -20.41
C SER A 202 9.32 -31.16 -20.48
N ASN A 203 10.29 -31.97 -20.03
CA ASN A 203 11.70 -32.09 -20.47
C ASN A 203 12.75 -30.98 -20.23
N ARG A 204 13.57 -31.24 -19.21
CA ARG A 204 15.05 -31.35 -19.24
C ARG A 204 15.81 -30.60 -20.34
N ALA A 205 16.57 -29.58 -19.93
CA ALA A 205 17.91 -29.31 -20.45
C ALA A 205 18.71 -28.47 -19.41
N THR A 206 19.83 -29.04 -18.95
CA THR A 206 20.80 -28.42 -18.04
C THR A 206 21.70 -27.47 -18.83
N PRO A 207 22.01 -26.25 -18.36
CA PRO A 207 23.13 -25.48 -18.91
C PRO A 207 24.44 -25.84 -18.21
N GLU A 208 25.38 -26.25 -19.04
CA GLU A 208 26.77 -26.63 -18.78
C GLU A 208 27.61 -25.44 -18.29
N ALA A 209 28.46 -25.68 -17.29
CA ALA A 209 29.39 -24.69 -16.73
C ALA A 209 30.66 -24.57 -17.60
N PRO A 210 31.25 -23.38 -17.79
CA PRO A 210 32.48 -23.24 -18.56
C PRO A 210 33.70 -23.69 -17.74
N ALA A 211 34.48 -24.57 -18.38
CA ALA A 211 35.69 -25.20 -17.85
C ALA A 211 36.86 -24.22 -17.67
N ALA A 212 37.64 -24.50 -16.63
CA ALA A 212 38.92 -23.88 -16.29
C ALA A 212 39.94 -24.04 -17.42
N THR A 213 40.73 -22.99 -17.68
CA THR A 213 41.93 -23.05 -18.51
C THR A 213 43.13 -22.55 -17.72
N THR A 214 43.95 -23.48 -17.24
CA THR A 214 45.34 -23.23 -16.82
C THR A 214 46.26 -23.64 -17.98
N ARG A 215 47.14 -22.74 -18.41
CA ARG A 215 48.40 -23.10 -19.07
C ARG A 215 49.47 -22.08 -18.69
N ASP A 216 50.34 -22.51 -17.78
CA ASP A 216 51.70 -21.99 -17.59
C ASP A 216 52.51 -22.17 -18.88
N VAL A 217 53.19 -21.11 -19.32
CA VAL A 217 54.38 -21.21 -20.18
C VAL A 217 55.36 -20.09 -19.82
N GLN A 218 56.46 -20.47 -19.20
CA GLN A 218 57.78 -19.82 -19.24
C GLN A 218 58.79 -20.98 -19.37
N PRO A 219 59.90 -20.93 -20.16
CA PRO A 219 61.01 -19.95 -20.05
C PRO A 219 61.70 -19.67 -21.43
N LEU A 220 62.87 -19.04 -21.64
CA LEU A 220 64.06 -18.65 -20.86
C LEU A 220 64.91 -17.66 -21.72
N ARG A 221 65.33 -16.51 -21.19
CA ARG A 221 66.73 -15.99 -21.15
C ARG A 221 66.77 -14.55 -20.63
#